data_AF-A0A553N668-F1
#
_entry.id   AF-A0A553N668-F1
#
_cell.length_a   1.000
_cell.length_b   1.000
_cell.length_c   1.000
_cell.angle_alpha   90.00
_cell.angle_beta   90.00
_cell.angle_gamma   90.00
#
_symmetry.space_group_name_H-M   'P 1'
#
loop_
_entity.id
_entity.type
_entity.pdbx_description
1 polymer ?
#
loop_
_entity_poly.entity_id
_entity_poly.type
_entity_poly.pdbx_seq_one_letter_code
_entity_poly.pdbx_strand_id
1 'polypeptide(L)'
;MENPYKEPAEKCILCNETIDFRNVQLLSQFISPTTGRIYSRRLTGLCRKKQKEVSKAIKRARALGIMSVVMKDPLFMQDPDICG
;
A
#
# COMPACT_ATOMS: atom_id res chain seq x y z
N MET A 1 -35.87 8.87 -10.89
CA MET A 1 -35.82 7.60 -10.14
C MET A 1 -34.39 7.10 -10.23
N GLU A 2 -33.73 6.85 -9.10
CA GLU A 2 -32.39 6.24 -9.13
C GLU A 2 -32.50 4.80 -9.66
N ASN A 3 -31.47 4.32 -10.38
CA ASN A 3 -31.51 2.99 -10.98
C ASN A 3 -31.42 1.90 -9.89
N PRO A 4 -32.47 1.06 -9.70
CA PRO A 4 -32.49 0.02 -8.66
C PRO A 4 -31.54 -1.15 -8.94
N TYR A 5 -31.02 -1.29 -10.15
CA TYR A 5 -30.04 -2.32 -10.55
C TYR A 5 -28.59 -1.80 -10.55
N LYS A 6 -28.35 -0.59 -10.04
CA LYS A 6 -27.00 -0.05 -9.98
C LYS A 6 -26.18 -0.81 -8.94
N GLU A 7 -25.22 -1.60 -9.42
CA GLU A 7 -24.27 -2.29 -8.57
C GLU A 7 -23.40 -1.31 -7.77
N PRO A 8 -23.00 -1.68 -6.54
CA PRO A 8 -22.12 -0.84 -5.74
C PRO A 8 -20.75 -0.71 -6.41
N ALA A 9 -20.14 0.47 -6.30
CA ALA A 9 -18.82 0.70 -6.85
C ALA A 9 -17.78 -0.24 -6.20
N GLU A 10 -16.92 -0.82 -7.03
CA GLU A 10 -15.81 -1.66 -6.58
C GLU A 10 -14.87 -0.89 -5.64
N LYS A 11 -14.49 -1.53 -4.55
CA LYS A 11 -13.59 -0.96 -3.53
C LYS A 11 -12.21 -1.61 -3.66
N CYS A 12 -11.15 -0.83 -3.45
CA CYS A 12 -9.82 -1.40 -3.32
C CYS A 12 -9.63 -2.09 -1.96
N ILE A 13 -8.61 -2.95 -1.87
CA ILE A 13 -8.28 -3.74 -0.66
C ILE A 13 -8.15 -2.92 0.63
N LEU A 14 -7.71 -1.65 0.56
CA LEU A 14 -7.52 -0.78 1.73
C LEU A 14 -8.62 0.27 1.91
N CYS A 15 -9.75 0.19 1.20
CA CYS A 15 -10.68 1.32 1.12
C CYS A 15 -11.26 1.74 2.49
N ASN A 16 -11.43 0.80 3.41
CA ASN A 16 -11.94 1.03 4.76
C ASN A 16 -10.85 0.94 5.85
N GLU A 17 -9.61 0.65 5.46
CA GLU A 17 -8.51 0.43 6.41
C GLU A 17 -7.81 1.74 6.76
N THR A 18 -7.37 1.85 8.01
CA THR A 18 -6.56 2.98 8.48
C THR A 18 -5.08 2.70 8.21
N ILE A 19 -4.40 3.65 7.55
CA ILE A 19 -2.99 3.50 7.15
C ILE A 19 -2.13 4.32 8.09
N ASP A 20 -1.28 3.62 8.84
CA ASP A 20 -0.32 4.22 9.77
C ASP A 20 1.12 3.94 9.34
N PHE A 21 2.00 4.94 9.51
CA PHE A 21 3.43 4.81 9.21
C PHE A 21 4.17 3.81 10.11
N ARG A 22 3.56 3.45 11.24
CA ARG A 22 4.09 2.50 12.22
C ARG A 22 3.88 1.05 11.78
N ASN A 23 2.90 0.77 10.94
CA ASN A 23 2.63 -0.58 10.45
C ASN A 23 3.54 -0.89 9.25
N VAL A 24 4.81 -1.16 9.55
CA VAL A 24 5.84 -1.42 8.54
C VAL A 24 5.50 -2.66 7.71
N GLN A 25 4.93 -3.70 8.33
CA GLN A 25 4.54 -4.93 7.65
C GLN A 25 3.56 -4.64 6.51
N LEU A 26 2.46 -3.93 6.79
CA LEU A 26 1.50 -3.51 5.75
C LEU A 26 2.16 -2.67 4.66
N LEU A 27 2.95 -1.67 5.04
CA LEU A 27 3.60 -0.78 4.09
C LEU A 27 4.64 -1.49 3.22
N SER A 28 5.28 -2.54 3.75
CA SER A 28 6.31 -3.32 3.06
C SER A 28 5.75 -4.11 1.88
N GLN A 29 4.45 -4.37 1.86
CA GLN A 29 3.76 -5.05 0.77
C GLN A 29 3.59 -4.16 -0.48
N PHE A 30 3.75 -2.84 -0.34
CA PHE A 30 3.61 -1.88 -1.44
C PHE A 30 4.95 -1.37 -2.00
N ILE A 31 6.05 -2.05 -1.66
CA ILE A 31 7.39 -1.74 -2.17
C ILE A 31 8.02 -2.95 -2.85
N SER A 32 8.92 -2.68 -3.78
CA SER A 32 9.76 -3.70 -4.40
C SER A 32 10.69 -4.33 -3.37
N PRO A 33 10.76 -5.68 -3.31
CA PRO A 33 11.58 -6.38 -2.33
C PRO A 33 13.07 -6.07 -2.47
N THR A 34 13.55 -5.98 -3.70
CA THR A 34 14.97 -5.79 -4.03
C THR A 34 15.39 -4.33 -4.16
N THR A 35 14.50 -3.46 -4.66
CA THR A 35 14.87 -2.06 -4.95
C THR A 35 14.30 -1.04 -3.97
N GLY A 36 13.38 -1.46 -3.08
CA GLY A 36 12.68 -0.57 -2.16
C GLY A 36 11.83 0.50 -2.86
N ARG A 37 11.62 0.41 -4.18
CA ARG A 37 10.77 1.37 -4.90
C ARG A 37 9.31 1.17 -4.53
N ILE A 38 8.57 2.25 -4.31
CA ILE A 38 7.13 2.18 -4.06
C ILE A 38 6.44 1.81 -5.37
N TYR A 39 5.57 0.80 -5.34
CA TYR A 39 4.83 0.40 -6.53
C TYR A 39 3.84 1.47 -6.99
N SER A 40 3.64 1.54 -8.30
CA SER A 40 2.67 2.46 -8.89
C SER A 40 1.23 1.99 -8.64
N ARG A 41 0.26 2.91 -8.75
CA ARG A 41 -1.16 2.57 -8.59
C ARG A 41 -1.60 1.38 -9.46
N ARG A 42 -1.04 1.25 -10.67
CA ARG A 42 -1.38 0.19 -11.62
C ARG A 42 -1.10 -1.21 -11.07
N LEU A 43 0.01 -1.38 -10.35
CA LEU A 43 0.40 -2.63 -9.69
C LEU A 43 -0.33 -2.83 -8.36
N THR A 44 -0.49 -1.78 -7.57
CA THR A 44 -1.09 -1.91 -6.23
C THR A 44 -2.61 -2.10 -6.22
N GLY A 45 -3.31 -1.81 -7.33
CA GLY A 45 -4.78 -1.81 -7.40
C GLY A 45 -5.49 -0.80 -6.48
N LEU A 46 -4.77 0.08 -5.78
CA LEU A 46 -5.36 0.99 -4.80
C LEU A 46 -6.13 2.16 -5.42
N CYS A 47 -7.16 2.63 -4.71
CA CYS A 47 -7.80 3.90 -5.07
C CYS A 47 -6.82 5.07 -4.90
N ARG A 48 -7.05 6.19 -5.61
CA ARG A 48 -6.10 7.33 -5.61
C ARG A 48 -5.84 7.89 -4.20
N LYS A 49 -6.88 7.89 -3.35
CA LYS A 49 -6.79 8.36 -1.96
C LYS A 49 -5.84 7.46 -1.16
N LYS A 50 -6.09 6.14 -1.16
CA LYS A 50 -5.27 5.16 -0.45
C LYS A 50 -3.84 5.07 -0.98
N GLN A 51 -3.63 5.14 -2.28
CA GLN A 51 -2.27 5.20 -2.85
C GLN A 51 -1.46 6.38 -2.31
N LYS A 52 -2.10 7.56 -2.17
CA LYS A 52 -1.46 8.76 -1.64
C LYS A 52 -1.18 8.63 -0.14
N GLU A 53 -2.10 8.04 0.62
CA GLU A 53 -1.93 7.74 2.04
C GLU A 53 -0.76 6.77 2.27
N VAL A 54 -0.73 5.63 1.59
CA VAL A 54 0.36 4.64 1.64
C VAL A 54 1.71 5.29 1.28
N SER A 55 1.77 6.04 0.17
CA SER A 55 3.00 6.70 -0.26
C SER A 55 3.53 7.70 0.78
N LYS A 56 2.63 8.45 1.44
CA LYS A 56 3.01 9.38 2.52
C LYS A 56 3.49 8.63 3.76
N ALA A 57 2.80 7.56 4.14
CA ALA A 57 3.15 6.74 5.29
C ALA A 57 4.54 6.08 5.10
N ILE A 58 4.82 5.51 3.92
CA ILE A 58 6.14 4.95 3.58
C ILE A 58 7.24 6.01 3.67
N LYS A 59 7.03 7.20 3.07
CA LYS A 59 8.01 8.29 3.12
C LYS A 59 8.27 8.76 4.55
N ARG A 60 7.23 8.82 5.38
CA ARG A 60 7.34 9.16 6.81
C ARG A 60 8.11 8.08 7.57
N ALA A 61 7.79 6.80 7.37
CA ALA A 61 8.50 5.69 8.00
C ALA A 61 9.99 5.68 7.63
N ARG A 62 10.32 5.99 6.37
CA ARG A 62 11.71 6.14 5.89
C ARG A 62 12.43 7.30 6.54
N ALA A 63 11.81 8.48 6.60
CA ALA A 63 12.40 9.66 7.23
C ALA A 63 12.69 9.45 8.73
N LEU A 64 11.88 8.63 9.40
CA LEU A 64 12.05 8.28 10.81
C LEU A 64 12.98 7.08 11.05
N GLY A 65 13.52 6.45 9.99
CA GLY A 65 14.40 5.29 10.11
C GLY A 65 13.71 3.96 10.47
N ILE A 66 12.37 3.92 10.44
CA ILE A 66 11.59 2.71 10.78
C ILE A 66 11.53 1.74 9.59
N MET A 67 11.63 2.26 8.36
CA MET A 67 11.59 1.46 7.13
C MET A 67 12.78 1.81 6.22
N SER A 68 13.41 0.79 5.64
CA SER A 68 14.49 0.97 4.68
C SER A 68 14.02 1.61 3.35
N VAL A 69 14.92 2.37 2.74
CA VAL A 69 14.73 2.98 1.42
C VAL A 69 15.17 2.02 0.31
N VAL A 70 16.15 1.16 0.60
CA VAL A 70 16.93 0.42 -0.42
C VAL A 70 16.32 -0.94 -0.72
N MET A 71 15.77 -1.62 0.28
CA MET A 71 15.22 -2.96 0.14
C MET A 71 14.10 -3.20 1.15
N LYS A 72 13.28 -4.23 0.92
CA LYS A 72 12.30 -4.70 1.90
C LYS A 72 13.03 -5.41 3.05
N ASP A 73 12.48 -5.29 4.26
CA ASP A 73 12.99 -6.00 5.43
C ASP A 73 12.89 -7.52 5.20
N PRO A 74 13.96 -8.30 5.44
CA PRO A 74 13.95 -9.76 5.32
C PRO A 74 12.82 -10.43 6.12
N LEU A 75 12.41 -9.85 7.25
CA LEU A 75 11.33 -10.38 8.09
C LEU A 75 9.97 -10.43 7.36
N PHE A 76 9.75 -9.54 6.40
CA PHE A 76 8.50 -9.44 5.65
C PHE A 76 8.60 -10.04 4.24
N MET A 77 9.70 -10.72 3.90
CA MET A 77 9.91 -11.24 2.54
C MET A 77 8.95 -12.39 2.18
N GLN A 78 8.43 -13.10 3.20
CA GLN A 78 7.51 -14.22 3.06
C GLN A 78 6.03 -13.81 3.10
N ASP A 79 5.74 -12.52 3.31
CA ASP A 79 4.37 -12.00 3.26
C ASP A 79 3.75 -12.22 1.88
N PRO A 80 2.42 -12.41 1.79
CA PRO A 80 1.73 -12.59 0.52
C PRO A 80 1.94 -11.38 -0.39
N ASP A 81 2.19 -11.63 -1.68
CA ASP A 81 2.27 -10.58 -2.67
C ASP A 81 0.86 -10.15 -3.09
N ILE A 82 0.51 -8.92 -2.75
CA ILE A 82 -0.78 -8.29 -3.08
C ILE A 82 -0.68 -7.38 -4.32
N CYS A 83 0.54 -7.10 -4.80
CA CYS A 83 0.78 -6.20 -5.92
C CYS A 83 1.05 -7.02 -7.18
N GLY A 84 0.01 -7.24 -7.99
CA GLY A 84 0.05 -7.96 -9.27
C GLY A 84 -0.10 -7.04 -10.47
#